data_AF-A0A9P7IB51-F1
#
_entry.id   AF-A0A9P7IB51-F1
#
_cell.length_a   1.000
_cell.length_b   1.000
_cell.length_c   1.000
_cell.angle_alpha   90.00
_cell.angle_beta   90.00
_cell.angle_gamma   90.00
#
_symmetry.space_group_name_H-M   'P 1'
#
loop_
_entity.id
_entity.type
_entity.pdbx_description
1 polymer ?
#
loop_
_entity_poly.entity_id
_entity_poly.type
_entity_poly.pdbx_seq_one_letter_code
_entity_poly.pdbx_strand_id
1 'polypeptide(L)'
;MAPSGSVPPPSLNVYVNGLPAILGATHFQEVAFVFNNVKGVGYKPNPFEGKPETFVELADLMSKMWVSFMHDLTPNTVKTTPSHVTWPQYTVAEPLNIVFDVNKTDLSYTAVDNVRKEGVSFLLDSVFA
;
A
#
# COMPACT_ATOMS: atom_id res chain seq x y z
N MET A 1 -18.94 12.72 -5.95
CA MET A 1 -19.64 11.43 -5.98
C MET A 1 -18.65 10.40 -6.52
N ALA A 2 -18.04 9.56 -5.66
CA ALA A 2 -17.09 8.54 -6.14
C ALA A 2 -17.87 7.45 -6.90
N PRO A 3 -17.43 7.02 -8.08
CA PRO A 3 -18.14 6.01 -8.85
C PRO A 3 -18.15 4.68 -8.08
N SER A 4 -19.32 4.04 -8.01
CA SER A 4 -19.48 2.70 -7.45
C SER A 4 -18.61 1.72 -8.23
N GLY A 5 -17.61 1.12 -7.57
CA GLY A 5 -16.74 0.10 -8.17
C GLY A 5 -15.24 0.32 -8.00
N SER A 6 -14.78 1.44 -7.44
CA SER A 6 -13.35 1.66 -7.23
C SER A 6 -12.83 0.91 -6.00
N VAL A 7 -11.89 -0.03 -6.20
CA VAL A 7 -10.94 -0.41 -5.15
C VAL A 7 -10.08 0.83 -4.89
N PRO A 8 -9.97 1.32 -3.64
CA PRO A 8 -9.19 2.51 -3.36
C PRO A 8 -7.71 2.17 -3.52
N PRO A 9 -6.84 3.10 -3.96
CA PRO A 9 -5.41 2.84 -3.98
C PRO A 9 -4.91 2.51 -2.56
N PRO A 10 -4.01 1.51 -2.42
CA PRO A 10 -3.47 1.15 -1.12
C PRO A 10 -2.58 2.25 -0.56
N SER A 11 -2.44 2.32 0.76
CA SER A 11 -1.44 3.17 1.41
C SER A 11 -0.21 2.35 1.79
N LEU A 12 0.99 2.87 1.54
CA LEU A 12 2.25 2.27 2.02
C LEU A 12 2.75 3.04 3.24
N ASN A 13 2.96 2.34 4.35
CA ASN A 13 3.62 2.86 5.55
C ASN A 13 4.93 2.10 5.82
N VAL A 14 5.93 2.30 4.96
CA VAL A 14 7.21 1.60 5.05
C VAL A 14 8.37 2.57 4.87
N TYR A 15 9.32 2.53 5.81
CA TYR A 15 10.57 3.27 5.72
C TYR A 15 11.69 2.37 5.19
N VAL A 16 12.05 2.57 3.91
CA VAL A 16 13.06 1.78 3.19
C VAL A 16 14.49 2.18 3.54
N ASN A 17 15.47 1.41 3.06
CA ASN A 17 16.88 1.78 3.16
C ASN A 17 17.21 2.92 2.17
N GLY A 18 18.19 3.75 2.51
CA GLY A 18 18.71 4.78 1.61
C GLY A 18 18.07 6.17 1.65
N LEU A 19 17.08 6.37 2.51
CA LEU A 19 16.43 7.67 2.72
C LEU A 19 16.60 8.12 4.17
N PRO A 20 16.70 9.41 4.47
CA PRO A 20 16.58 9.91 5.84
C PRO A 20 15.21 9.60 6.44
N ALA A 21 15.16 9.16 7.70
CA ALA A 21 13.93 8.78 8.41
C ALA A 21 12.84 9.87 8.42
N ILE A 22 13.25 11.14 8.44
CA ILE A 22 12.34 12.30 8.42
C ILE A 22 11.47 12.36 7.15
N LEU A 23 11.87 11.70 6.07
CA LEU A 23 11.10 11.67 4.82
C LEU A 23 9.98 10.60 4.83
N GLY A 24 10.06 9.60 5.71
CA GLY A 24 9.08 8.51 5.78
C GLY A 24 8.96 7.72 4.48
N ALA A 25 7.72 7.32 4.14
CA ALA A 25 7.38 6.64 2.90
C ALA A 25 7.18 7.67 1.78
N THR A 26 8.22 7.90 0.98
CA THR A 26 8.18 8.86 -0.13
C THR A 26 7.54 8.24 -1.38
N HIS A 27 7.26 9.08 -2.38
CA HIS A 27 6.80 8.63 -3.69
C HIS A 27 7.77 7.58 -4.28
N PHE A 28 7.21 6.60 -5.01
CA PHE A 28 7.90 5.53 -5.74
C PHE A 28 8.45 4.36 -4.90
N GLN A 29 8.48 4.47 -3.56
CA GLN A 29 9.09 3.43 -2.73
C GLN A 29 8.31 2.10 -2.75
N GLU A 30 7.00 2.14 -3.02
CA GLU A 30 6.14 0.96 -3.14
C GLU A 30 6.50 0.08 -4.34
N VAL A 31 7.06 0.67 -5.40
CA VAL A 31 7.31 -0.02 -6.67
C VAL A 31 8.19 -1.25 -6.46
N ALA A 32 9.21 -1.15 -5.62
CA ALA A 32 10.11 -2.27 -5.34
C ALA A 32 9.37 -3.48 -4.71
N PHE A 33 8.33 -3.21 -3.91
CA PHE A 33 7.48 -4.22 -3.30
C PHE A 33 6.41 -4.73 -4.28
N VAL A 34 5.79 -3.86 -5.10
CA VAL A 34 4.79 -4.25 -6.12
C VAL A 34 5.36 -5.32 -7.05
N PHE A 35 6.61 -5.15 -7.46
CA PHE A 35 7.29 -6.04 -8.40
C PHE A 35 8.07 -7.18 -7.73
N ASN A 36 7.99 -7.34 -6.40
CA ASN A 36 8.81 -8.28 -5.65
C ASN A 36 10.32 -8.19 -5.99
N ASN A 37 10.83 -6.98 -6.22
CA ASN A 37 12.21 -6.73 -6.60
C ASN A 37 13.11 -6.65 -5.35
N VAL A 38 13.09 -7.71 -4.55
CA VAL A 38 13.84 -7.80 -3.27
C VAL A 38 15.35 -7.72 -3.46
N LYS A 39 15.83 -8.00 -4.68
CA LYS A 39 17.24 -7.84 -5.06
C LYS A 39 17.63 -6.38 -5.34
N GLY A 40 16.67 -5.46 -5.36
CA GLY A 40 16.89 -4.03 -5.59
C GLY A 40 17.47 -3.73 -6.98
N VAL A 41 17.18 -4.54 -8.00
CA VAL A 41 17.72 -4.33 -9.35
C VAL A 41 17.24 -2.99 -9.88
N GLY A 42 18.17 -2.12 -10.26
CA GLY A 42 17.87 -0.76 -10.73
C GLY A 42 17.72 0.28 -9.61
N TYR A 43 17.90 -0.09 -8.34
CA TYR A 43 17.89 0.83 -7.21
C TYR A 43 19.31 1.11 -6.70
N LYS A 44 19.54 2.34 -6.23
CA LYS A 44 20.79 2.72 -5.54
C LYS A 44 20.49 3.74 -4.44
N PRO A 45 20.57 3.36 -3.14
CA PRO A 45 20.88 2.01 -2.63
C PRO A 45 19.68 1.04 -2.75
N ASN A 46 19.89 -0.24 -2.44
CA ASN A 46 18.82 -1.23 -2.42
C ASN A 46 17.82 -0.92 -1.26
N PRO A 47 16.51 -0.76 -1.53
CA PRO A 47 15.49 -0.47 -0.51
C PRO A 47 15.39 -1.52 0.61
N PHE A 48 15.77 -2.77 0.32
CA PHE A 48 15.67 -3.93 1.22
C PHE A 48 16.96 -4.20 2.01
N GLU A 49 18.07 -3.55 1.66
CA GLU A 49 19.35 -3.81 2.31
C GLU A 49 19.33 -3.42 3.79
N GLY A 50 19.77 -4.34 4.66
CA GLY A 50 19.78 -4.15 6.11
C GLY A 50 18.40 -4.09 6.76
N LYS A 51 17.32 -4.44 6.04
CA LYS A 51 15.95 -4.46 6.57
C LYS A 51 15.55 -5.85 7.07
N PRO A 52 14.59 -5.94 8.00
CA PRO A 52 14.07 -7.21 8.48
C PRO A 52 13.38 -8.04 7.38
N GLU A 53 13.21 -9.34 7.65
CA GLU A 53 12.52 -10.28 6.75
C GLU A 53 11.09 -9.84 6.39
N THR A 54 10.42 -9.10 7.27
CA THR A 54 9.09 -8.54 7.02
C THR A 54 8.99 -7.66 5.78
N PHE A 55 10.10 -7.10 5.29
CA PHE A 55 10.13 -6.39 4.00
C PHE A 55 9.98 -7.34 2.82
N VAL A 56 10.67 -8.48 2.86
CA VAL A 56 10.60 -9.52 1.83
C VAL A 56 9.22 -10.18 1.85
N GLU A 57 8.69 -10.49 3.04
CA GLU A 57 7.34 -11.00 3.21
C GLU A 57 6.29 -10.02 2.68
N LEU A 58 6.45 -8.72 2.95
CA LEU A 58 5.54 -7.70 2.43
C LEU A 58 5.62 -7.58 0.90
N ALA A 59 6.81 -7.67 0.31
CA ALA A 59 6.96 -7.64 -1.14
C ALA A 59 6.31 -8.87 -1.81
N ASP A 60 6.44 -10.05 -1.19
CA ASP A 60 5.75 -11.27 -1.63
C ASP A 60 4.23 -11.14 -1.52
N LEU A 61 3.72 -10.67 -0.37
CA LEU A 61 2.29 -10.42 -0.16
C LEU A 61 1.74 -9.43 -1.19
N MET A 62 2.35 -8.25 -1.29
CA MET A 62 1.82 -7.16 -2.11
C MET A 62 1.84 -7.53 -3.60
N SER A 63 2.93 -8.14 -4.09
CA SER A 63 3.01 -8.61 -5.49
C SER A 63 1.95 -9.67 -5.80
N LYS A 64 1.71 -10.63 -4.91
CA LYS A 64 0.64 -11.64 -5.06
C LYS A 64 -0.75 -11.01 -5.04
N MET A 65 -1.01 -10.03 -4.16
CA MET A 65 -2.28 -9.31 -4.14
C MET A 65 -2.54 -8.56 -5.45
N TRP A 66 -1.50 -7.96 -6.04
CA TRP A 66 -1.59 -7.34 -7.36
C TRP A 66 -1.91 -8.35 -8.48
N VAL A 67 -1.22 -9.49 -8.49
CA VAL A 67 -1.49 -10.57 -9.47
C VAL A 67 -2.90 -11.13 -9.29
N SER A 68 -3.34 -11.37 -8.05
CA SER A 68 -4.69 -11.80 -7.68
C SER A 68 -5.73 -10.81 -8.21
N PHE A 69 -5.51 -9.50 -8.02
CA PHE A 69 -6.43 -8.50 -8.55
C PHE A 69 -6.53 -8.54 -10.07
N MET A 70 -5.41 -8.71 -10.78
CA MET A 70 -5.40 -8.79 -12.24
C MET A 70 -6.11 -10.06 -12.76
N HIS A 71 -5.97 -11.19 -12.07
CA HIS A 71 -6.51 -12.48 -12.51
C HIS A 71 -7.96 -12.72 -12.04
N ASP A 72 -8.22 -12.51 -10.76
CA ASP A 72 -9.48 -12.86 -10.09
C ASP A 72 -10.42 -11.66 -9.90
N LEU A 73 -10.01 -10.46 -10.33
CA LEU A 73 -10.72 -9.20 -10.08
C LEU A 73 -10.88 -8.85 -8.59
N THR A 74 -10.09 -9.50 -7.73
CA THR A 74 -10.03 -9.25 -6.30
C THR A 74 -8.62 -9.56 -5.79
N PRO A 75 -8.03 -8.74 -4.91
CA PRO A 75 -6.70 -9.00 -4.35
C PRO A 75 -6.72 -10.06 -3.23
N ASN A 76 -7.88 -10.61 -2.90
CA ASN A 76 -8.13 -11.39 -1.68
C ASN A 76 -8.09 -12.92 -1.88
N THR A 77 -7.68 -13.44 -3.05
CA THR A 77 -7.55 -14.90 -3.26
C THR A 77 -6.16 -15.43 -2.85
N VAL A 78 -5.26 -14.53 -2.46
CA VAL A 78 -3.90 -14.85 -2.01
C VAL A 78 -3.94 -15.73 -0.76
N LYS A 79 -3.10 -16.76 -0.76
CA LYS A 79 -2.85 -17.60 0.42
C LYS A 79 -1.37 -17.50 0.79
N THR A 80 -1.07 -16.74 1.82
CA THR A 80 0.30 -16.50 2.33
C THR A 80 0.38 -16.76 3.82
N THR A 81 1.61 -16.84 4.32
CA THR A 81 1.93 -16.73 5.75
C THR A 81 2.96 -15.60 5.88
N PRO A 82 2.73 -14.58 6.74
CA PRO A 82 1.59 -14.42 7.64
C PRO A 82 0.25 -14.20 6.92
N SER A 83 -0.85 -14.32 7.66
CA SER A 83 -2.18 -13.92 7.19
C SER A 83 -2.18 -12.43 6.82
N HIS A 84 -3.10 -12.04 5.96
CA HIS A 84 -3.32 -10.64 5.61
C HIS A 84 -4.77 -10.27 5.91
N VAL A 85 -5.02 -8.98 6.14
CA VAL A 85 -6.40 -8.51 6.23
C VAL A 85 -7.08 -8.59 4.86
N THR A 86 -8.40 -8.69 4.86
CA THR A 86 -9.16 -8.52 3.61
C THR A 86 -9.03 -7.08 3.16
N TRP A 87 -8.65 -6.84 1.91
CA TRP A 87 -8.73 -5.51 1.30
C TRP A 87 -10.20 -5.23 0.96
N PRO A 88 -10.86 -4.31 1.70
CA PRO A 88 -12.29 -4.07 1.52
C PRO A 88 -12.55 -3.30 0.23
N GLN A 89 -13.74 -3.52 -0.34
CA GLN A 89 -14.24 -2.65 -1.39
C GLN A 89 -14.59 -1.28 -0.80
N TYR A 90 -14.10 -0.21 -1.40
CA TYR A 90 -14.36 1.13 -0.90
C TYR A 90 -15.80 1.55 -1.15
N THR A 91 -16.43 2.15 -0.14
CA THR A 91 -17.73 2.81 -0.30
C THR A 91 -17.72 4.17 0.39
N VAL A 92 -18.62 5.06 -0.01
CA VAL A 92 -18.75 6.37 0.67
C VAL A 92 -19.28 6.21 2.11
N ALA A 93 -20.09 5.17 2.36
CA ALA A 93 -20.62 4.88 3.70
C ALA A 93 -19.56 4.26 4.61
N GLU A 94 -18.67 3.45 4.06
CA GLU A 94 -17.56 2.78 4.74
C GLU A 94 -16.26 2.98 3.93
N PRO A 95 -15.61 4.16 4.09
CA PRO A 95 -14.46 4.56 3.28
C PRO A 95 -13.18 3.92 3.81
N LEU A 96 -13.11 2.60 3.79
CA LEU A 96 -11.94 1.86 4.25
C LEU A 96 -10.92 1.65 3.12
N ASN A 97 -9.65 1.94 3.41
CA ASN A 97 -8.52 1.53 2.60
C ASN A 97 -7.72 0.41 3.30
N ILE A 98 -6.83 -0.23 2.55
CA ILE A 98 -5.77 -1.07 3.12
C ILE A 98 -4.50 -0.26 3.28
N VAL A 99 -3.78 -0.49 4.38
CA VAL A 99 -2.45 0.05 4.66
C VAL A 99 -1.48 -1.10 4.77
N PHE A 100 -0.40 -1.07 3.99
CA PHE A 100 0.72 -2.00 4.08
C PHE A 100 1.78 -1.46 5.05
N ASP A 101 2.17 -2.27 6.04
CA ASP A 101 3.07 -1.87 7.12
C ASP A 101 3.88 -3.06 7.64
N VAL A 102 5.19 -3.01 7.45
CA VAL A 102 6.18 -4.03 7.86
C VAL A 102 6.28 -4.26 9.37
N ASN A 103 5.67 -3.40 10.19
CA ASN A 103 5.66 -3.50 11.66
C ASN A 103 4.37 -4.12 12.20
N LYS A 104 3.42 -4.49 11.34
CA LYS A 104 2.17 -5.16 11.74
C LYS A 104 2.30 -6.67 11.55
N THR A 105 1.68 -7.44 12.43
CA THR A 105 1.70 -8.92 12.38
C THR A 105 1.22 -9.47 11.03
N ASP A 106 0.13 -8.92 10.50
CA ASP A 106 -0.44 -9.32 9.21
C ASP A 106 0.15 -8.51 8.02
N LEU A 107 1.22 -7.75 8.27
CA LEU A 107 1.89 -6.81 7.35
C LEU A 107 0.95 -5.77 6.71
N SER A 108 -0.28 -5.72 7.17
CA SER A 108 -1.37 -4.93 6.61
C SER A 108 -2.47 -4.70 7.65
N TYR A 109 -3.24 -3.64 7.48
CA TYR A 109 -4.45 -3.36 8.25
C TYR A 109 -5.40 -2.46 7.46
N THR A 110 -6.67 -2.40 7.85
CA THR A 110 -7.64 -1.46 7.25
C THR A 110 -7.70 -0.16 8.05
N ALA A 111 -7.82 0.97 7.37
CA ALA A 111 -7.99 2.28 7.99
C ALA A 111 -9.09 3.09 7.31
N VAL A 112 -9.68 4.04 8.05
CA VAL A 112 -10.62 5.01 7.48
C VAL A 112 -9.82 6.00 6.62
N ASP A 113 -10.17 6.14 5.35
CA ASP A 113 -9.52 7.06 4.42
C ASP A 113 -10.01 8.50 4.62
N ASN A 114 -9.63 9.10 5.74
CA ASN A 114 -9.99 10.48 6.07
C ASN A 114 -8.78 11.42 6.20
N VAL A 115 -7.55 10.89 6.11
CA VAL A 115 -6.30 11.66 6.32
C VAL A 115 -6.19 12.85 5.37
N ARG A 116 -6.70 12.73 4.14
CA ARG A 116 -6.62 13.77 3.10
C ARG A 116 -7.94 14.51 2.88
N LYS A 117 -8.97 14.22 3.68
CA LYS A 117 -10.34 14.69 3.45
C LYS A 117 -10.40 16.23 3.38
N GLU A 118 -9.82 16.91 4.36
CA GLU A 118 -9.84 18.38 4.44
C GLU A 118 -9.09 19.03 3.27
N GLY A 119 -7.90 18.51 2.92
CA GLY A 119 -7.12 19.03 1.80
C GLY A 119 -7.79 18.83 0.45
N VAL A 120 -8.41 17.66 0.23
CA VAL A 120 -9.20 17.38 -0.98
C VAL A 120 -10.42 18.29 -1.05
N SER A 121 -11.16 18.46 0.05
CA SER A 121 -12.31 19.38 0.11
C SER A 121 -11.89 20.81 -0.24
N PHE A 122 -10.80 21.31 0.34
CA PHE A 122 -10.30 22.65 0.02
C PHE A 122 -10.00 22.83 -1.48
N LEU A 123 -9.31 21.86 -2.09
CA LEU A 123 -9.00 21.91 -3.52
C LEU A 123 -10.28 21.96 -4.37
N LEU A 124 -11.26 21.10 -4.07
CA LEU A 124 -12.51 21.02 -4.82
C LEU A 124 -13.37 22.27 -4.65
N ASP A 125 -13.49 22.78 -3.43
CA ASP A 125 -14.45 23.82 -3.09
C ASP A 125 -13.89 25.25 -3.29
N SER A 126 -12.56 25.41 -3.26
CA SER A 126 -11.91 26.73 -3.23
C SER A 126 -10.92 26.99 -4.36
N VAL A 127 -10.36 25.95 -4.99
CA VAL A 127 -9.34 26.09 -6.05
C VAL A 127 -9.91 25.77 -7.43
N PHE A 128 -10.71 24.72 -7.54
CA PHE A 128 -11.25 24.23 -8.81
C PHE A 128 -12.74 24.51 -9.02
N ALA A 129 -13.35 25.33 -8.17
CA ALA A 129 -14.77 25.69 -8.21
C ALA A 129 -15.12 26.65 -9.35
#